data_AF-A0A8T4KDN8-F1
#
_entry.id   AF-A0A8T4KDN8-F1
#
_cell.length_a   1.000
_cell.length_b   1.000
_cell.length_c   1.000
_cell.angle_alpha   90.00
_cell.angle_beta   90.00
_cell.angle_gamma   90.00
#
_symmetry.space_group_name_H-M   'P 1'
#
loop_
_entity.id
_entity.type
_entity.pdbx_description
1 polymer ?
#
loop_
_entity_poly.entity_id
_entity_poly.type
_entity_poly.pdbx_seq_one_letter_code
_entity_poly.pdbx_strand_id
1 'polypeptide(L)'
;NNHIIGKLLLNDRKEAMKLIDRNGGNTEKRTLKFYIHAYQSYLFNKLLDRYISIHTKPFFGEFPIAGFDAKLKDDFAGKEMRKIMKEEAVKTEDFSVRELSIRCTGSSRAAFVMPKEINYKIDGKTVELRFVLPKGSYATVLIREASKV
;
A
#
# COMPACT_ATOMS: atom_id res chain seq x y z
N ASN A 1 -2.78 2.19 12.20
CA ASN A 1 -3.81 3.24 12.38
C ASN A 1 -4.26 3.87 11.07
N ASN A 2 -3.37 4.42 10.23
CA ASN A 2 -3.79 5.17 9.03
C ASN A 2 -4.67 4.38 8.04
N HIS A 3 -4.36 3.11 7.78
CA HIS A 3 -5.19 2.28 6.88
C HIS A 3 -6.57 1.95 7.48
N ILE A 4 -6.69 1.92 8.80
CA ILE A 4 -7.98 1.71 9.51
C ILE A 4 -8.87 2.93 9.30
N ILE A 5 -8.31 4.13 9.50
CA ILE A 5 -9.00 5.39 9.19
C ILE A 5 -9.38 5.42 7.71
N GLY A 6 -8.47 5.01 6.82
CA GLY A 6 -8.74 4.90 5.39
C GLY A 6 -9.93 4.01 5.06
N LYS A 7 -10.01 2.81 5.66
CA LYS A 7 -11.17 1.90 5.51
C LYS A 7 -12.46 2.53 6.02
N LEU A 8 -12.41 3.14 7.21
CA LEU A 8 -13.57 3.79 7.81
C LEU A 8 -14.05 4.97 6.97
N LEU A 9 -13.15 5.72 6.32
CA LEU A 9 -13.56 6.79 5.40
C LEU A 9 -14.38 6.28 4.22
N LEU A 10 -14.25 5.01 3.83
CA LEU A 10 -15.04 4.38 2.77
C LEU A 10 -16.39 3.86 3.30
N ASN A 11 -16.44 3.33 4.52
CA ASN A 11 -17.59 2.55 5.01
C ASN A 11 -18.33 3.16 6.22
N ASP A 12 -17.64 3.86 7.12
CA ASP A 12 -18.19 4.53 8.30
C ASP A 12 -17.46 5.85 8.60
N ARG A 13 -17.89 6.90 7.89
CA ARG A 13 -17.31 8.24 8.00
C ARG A 13 -17.39 8.81 9.41
N LYS A 14 -18.47 8.53 10.15
CA LYS A 14 -18.66 9.10 11.49
C LYS A 14 -17.57 8.59 12.42
N GLU A 15 -17.27 7.30 12.35
CA GLU A 15 -16.21 6.71 13.15
C GLU A 15 -14.81 7.15 12.67
N ALA A 16 -14.62 7.31 11.35
CA ALA A 16 -13.38 7.85 10.81
C ALA A 16 -13.06 9.24 11.37
N MET A 17 -14.04 10.16 11.37
CA MET A 17 -13.85 11.54 11.84
C MET A 17 -13.52 11.56 13.34
N LYS A 18 -14.20 10.78 14.17
CA LYS A 18 -13.87 10.67 15.61
C LYS A 18 -12.43 10.22 15.84
N LEU A 19 -11.94 9.24 15.06
CA LEU A 19 -10.56 8.78 15.18
C LEU A 19 -9.54 9.81 14.71
N ILE A 20 -9.87 10.60 13.69
CA ILE A 20 -9.03 11.71 13.23
C ILE A 20 -8.94 12.77 14.33
N ASP A 21 -10.07 13.19 14.88
CA ASP A 21 -10.15 14.21 15.94
C ASP A 21 -9.38 13.77 17.20
N ARG A 22 -9.57 12.51 17.64
CA ARG A 22 -8.84 11.95 18.78
C ARG A 22 -7.32 11.94 18.60
N ASN A 23 -6.85 11.78 17.36
CA ASN A 23 -5.43 11.76 17.04
C ASN A 23 -4.87 13.17 16.75
N GLY A 24 -5.66 14.23 16.92
CA GLY A 24 -5.27 15.60 16.55
C GLY A 24 -5.02 15.76 15.05
N GLY A 25 -5.62 14.91 14.23
CA GLY A 25 -5.44 14.90 12.78
C GLY A 25 -6.21 16.02 12.09
N ASN A 26 -5.72 16.44 10.93
CA ASN A 26 -6.37 17.44 10.10
C ASN A 26 -7.39 16.79 9.14
N THR A 27 -8.55 17.43 8.95
CA THR A 27 -9.63 16.99 8.06
C THR A 27 -9.53 17.60 6.65
N GLU A 28 -8.42 18.26 6.33
CA GLU A 28 -8.12 18.71 4.98
C GLU A 28 -8.21 17.57 3.96
N LYS A 29 -8.74 17.88 2.78
CA LYS A 29 -8.96 16.92 1.70
C LYS A 29 -7.71 16.10 1.36
N ARG A 30 -6.53 16.73 1.40
CA ARG A 30 -5.24 16.06 1.15
C ARG A 30 -4.94 14.98 2.20
N THR A 31 -5.18 15.26 3.46
CA THR A 31 -4.98 14.34 4.58
C THR A 31 -5.99 13.19 4.56
N LEU A 32 -7.26 13.49 4.27
CA LEU A 32 -8.29 12.45 4.09
C LEU A 32 -7.93 11.50 2.93
N LYS A 33 -7.47 12.07 1.82
CA LYS A 33 -6.99 11.28 0.67
C LYS A 33 -5.78 10.41 1.04
N PHE A 34 -4.87 10.92 1.87
CA PHE A 34 -3.73 10.15 2.37
C PHE A 34 -4.16 8.92 3.18
N TYR A 35 -5.19 9.01 4.04
CA TYR A 35 -5.71 7.84 4.75
C TYR A 35 -6.27 6.78 3.81
N ILE A 36 -7.00 7.19 2.77
CA ILE A 36 -7.50 6.25 1.74
C ILE A 36 -6.33 5.61 0.99
N HIS A 37 -5.29 6.36 0.61
CA HIS A 37 -4.07 5.82 0.00
C HIS A 37 -3.33 4.83 0.93
N ALA A 38 -3.34 5.07 2.24
CA ALA A 38 -2.79 4.14 3.22
C ALA A 38 -3.59 2.82 3.24
N TYR A 39 -4.91 2.88 3.07
CA TYR A 39 -5.75 1.68 2.93
C TYR A 39 -5.50 0.95 1.60
N GLN A 40 -5.36 1.67 0.49
CA GLN A 40 -4.96 1.08 -0.80
C GLN A 40 -3.61 0.34 -0.68
N SER A 41 -2.64 0.93 0.04
CA SER A 41 -1.34 0.30 0.30
C SER A 41 -1.46 -0.94 1.17
N TYR A 42 -2.37 -0.95 2.15
CA TYR A 42 -2.66 -2.12 2.98
C TYR A 42 -3.21 -3.29 2.14
N LEU A 43 -4.16 -3.03 1.23
CA LEU A 43 -4.71 -4.05 0.33
C LEU A 43 -3.64 -4.60 -0.61
N PHE A 44 -2.78 -3.73 -1.14
CA PHE A 44 -1.64 -4.13 -1.96
C PHE A 44 -0.65 -5.01 -1.18
N ASN A 45 -0.31 -4.65 0.06
CA ASN A 45 0.60 -5.45 0.88
C ASN A 45 -0.01 -6.83 1.20
N LYS A 46 -1.31 -6.90 1.50
CA LYS A 46 -2.01 -8.19 1.65
C LYS A 46 -1.89 -9.06 0.40
N LEU A 47 -2.01 -8.47 -0.79
CA LEU A 47 -1.83 -9.19 -2.04
C LEU A 47 -0.39 -9.70 -2.21
N LEU A 48 0.60 -8.86 -1.88
CA LEU A 48 2.00 -9.24 -1.90
C LEU A 48 2.30 -10.37 -0.91
N ASP A 49 1.74 -10.32 0.30
CA ASP A 49 1.88 -11.35 1.33
C ASP A 49 1.32 -12.69 0.84
N ARG A 50 0.13 -12.69 0.20
CA ARG A 50 -0.42 -13.90 -0.42
C ARG A 50 0.49 -14.46 -1.50
N TYR A 51 1.07 -13.61 -2.33
CA TYR A 51 2.00 -14.06 -3.36
C TYR A 51 3.21 -14.74 -2.74
N ILE A 52 3.85 -14.13 -1.73
CA ILE A 52 5.04 -14.65 -1.07
C ILE A 52 4.74 -15.93 -0.27
N SER A 53 3.52 -16.09 0.26
CA SER A 53 3.14 -17.30 0.99
C SER A 53 3.06 -18.57 0.12
N ILE A 54 2.93 -18.41 -1.20
CA ILE A 54 2.74 -19.55 -2.12
C ILE A 54 3.83 -19.63 -3.20
N HIS A 55 4.57 -18.54 -3.45
CA HIS A 55 5.64 -18.49 -4.45
C HIS A 55 6.98 -18.19 -3.80
N THR A 56 8.02 -18.93 -4.22
CA THR A 56 9.40 -18.73 -3.75
C THR A 56 10.22 -17.80 -4.64
N LYS A 57 9.74 -17.50 -5.85
CA LYS A 57 10.43 -16.63 -6.81
C LYS A 57 9.78 -15.24 -6.82
N PRO A 58 10.56 -14.15 -6.87
CA PRO A 58 10.01 -12.81 -7.00
C PRO A 58 9.36 -12.61 -8.37
N PHE A 59 8.25 -11.87 -8.39
CA PHE A 59 7.59 -11.44 -9.61
C PHE A 59 7.99 -10.00 -9.96
N PHE A 60 8.85 -9.82 -10.95
CA PHE A 60 9.28 -8.49 -11.42
C PHE A 60 8.27 -7.84 -12.40
N GLY A 61 6.98 -7.96 -12.08
CA GLY A 61 5.90 -7.26 -12.76
C GLY A 61 5.13 -6.37 -11.78
N GLU A 62 3.98 -5.88 -12.22
CA GLU A 62 3.13 -5.01 -11.42
C GLU A 62 1.91 -5.74 -10.87
N PHE A 63 1.57 -5.46 -9.62
CA PHE A 63 0.30 -5.82 -9.01
C PHE A 63 -0.65 -4.62 -8.99
N PRO A 64 -1.97 -4.87 -9.05
CA PRO A 64 -2.95 -3.80 -9.02
C PRO A 64 -3.03 -3.18 -7.63
N ILE A 65 -3.30 -1.88 -7.61
CA ILE A 65 -3.75 -1.13 -6.44
C ILE A 65 -5.26 -0.94 -6.59
N ALA A 66 -6.02 -1.36 -5.57
CA ALA A 66 -7.47 -1.18 -5.53
C ALA A 66 -7.85 0.30 -5.57
N GLY A 67 -8.95 0.64 -6.23
CA GLY A 67 -9.44 2.01 -6.37
C GLY A 67 -10.63 2.08 -7.31
N PHE A 68 -11.17 3.29 -7.52
CA PHE A 68 -12.46 3.49 -8.18
C PHE A 68 -12.54 2.89 -9.59
N ASP A 69 -11.47 2.99 -10.36
CA ASP A 69 -11.34 2.55 -11.74
C ASP A 69 -10.34 1.38 -11.90
N ALA A 70 -10.05 0.67 -10.81
CA ALA A 70 -9.07 -0.41 -10.80
C ALA A 70 -9.44 -1.51 -11.80
N LYS A 71 -8.61 -1.71 -12.82
CA LYS A 71 -8.77 -2.77 -13.82
C LYS A 71 -8.12 -4.06 -13.33
N LEU A 72 -8.89 -4.88 -12.63
CA LEU A 72 -8.43 -6.18 -12.12
C LEU A 72 -8.49 -7.24 -13.23
N LYS A 73 -7.34 -7.60 -13.80
CA LYS A 73 -7.20 -8.63 -14.85
C LYS A 73 -7.66 -10.01 -14.37
N ASP A 74 -7.82 -10.97 -15.30
CA ASP A 74 -8.10 -12.37 -14.95
C ASP A 74 -6.81 -13.20 -14.68
N ASP A 75 -5.81 -12.55 -14.10
CA ASP A 75 -4.57 -13.17 -13.65
C ASP A 75 -4.61 -13.46 -12.14
N PHE A 76 -3.53 -14.02 -11.61
CA PHE A 76 -3.37 -14.28 -10.18
C PHE A 76 -3.65 -13.03 -9.34
N ALA A 77 -3.02 -11.91 -9.69
CA ALA A 77 -3.04 -10.68 -8.91
C ALA A 77 -4.45 -10.06 -8.86
N GLY A 78 -5.16 -10.04 -9.99
CA GLY A 78 -6.53 -9.57 -10.07
C GLY A 78 -7.51 -10.49 -9.34
N LYS A 79 -7.36 -11.81 -9.45
CA LYS A 79 -8.19 -12.79 -8.72
C LYS A 79 -8.02 -12.67 -7.20
N GLU A 80 -6.78 -12.58 -6.72
CA GLU A 80 -6.51 -12.43 -5.29
C GLU A 80 -6.94 -11.06 -4.76
N MET A 81 -6.73 -9.96 -5.52
CA MET A 81 -7.25 -8.65 -5.12
C MET A 81 -8.77 -8.65 -4.98
N ARG A 82 -9.50 -9.30 -5.91
CA ARG A 82 -10.96 -9.46 -5.79
C ARG A 82 -11.37 -10.19 -4.50
N LYS A 83 -10.64 -11.25 -4.12
CA LYS A 83 -10.89 -11.99 -2.87
C LYS A 83 -10.61 -11.11 -1.64
N ILE A 84 -9.48 -10.41 -1.62
CA ILE A 84 -9.11 -9.49 -0.53
C ILE A 84 -10.18 -8.41 -0.37
N MET A 85 -10.60 -7.76 -1.46
CA MET A 85 -11.65 -6.74 -1.41
C MET A 85 -12.98 -7.28 -0.88
N LYS A 86 -13.35 -8.51 -1.28
CA LYS A 86 -14.55 -9.20 -0.77
C LYS A 86 -14.44 -9.47 0.74
N GLU A 87 -13.31 -9.99 1.21
CA GLU A 87 -13.06 -10.25 2.64
C GLU A 87 -13.07 -8.96 3.47
N GLU A 88 -12.56 -7.88 2.89
CA GLU A 88 -12.54 -6.56 3.51
C GLU A 88 -13.90 -5.84 3.46
N ALA A 89 -14.88 -6.40 2.75
CA ALA A 89 -16.18 -5.82 2.46
C ALA A 89 -16.07 -4.40 1.84
N VAL A 90 -15.23 -4.28 0.82
CA VAL A 90 -15.03 -3.04 0.05
C VAL A 90 -15.18 -3.30 -1.45
N LYS A 91 -15.77 -2.36 -2.16
CA LYS A 91 -15.95 -2.37 -3.62
C LYS A 91 -15.15 -1.25 -4.26
N THR A 92 -15.01 -1.31 -5.59
CA THR A 92 -14.37 -0.25 -6.37
C THR A 92 -15.08 1.08 -6.18
N GLU A 93 -16.41 1.09 -6.15
CA GLU A 93 -17.22 2.31 -6.07
C GLU A 93 -16.99 3.09 -4.76
N ASP A 94 -16.66 2.38 -3.68
CA ASP A 94 -16.47 2.96 -2.35
C ASP A 94 -15.26 3.93 -2.31
N PHE A 95 -14.28 3.75 -3.20
CA PHE A 95 -13.14 4.66 -3.35
C PHE A 95 -13.48 6.04 -3.94
N SER A 96 -14.77 6.30 -4.23
CA SER A 96 -15.30 7.60 -4.61
C SER A 96 -16.24 8.15 -3.53
N VAL A 97 -15.69 8.79 -2.51
CA VAL A 97 -16.44 9.43 -1.41
C VAL A 97 -17.01 10.78 -1.87
N ARG A 98 -18.27 10.75 -2.33
CA ARG A 98 -18.94 11.89 -2.98
C ARG A 98 -19.08 13.09 -2.06
N GLU A 99 -19.38 12.86 -0.79
CA GLU A 99 -19.59 13.89 0.24
C GLU A 99 -18.34 14.71 0.49
N LEU A 100 -17.16 14.10 0.34
CA LEU A 100 -15.87 14.76 0.48
C LEU A 100 -15.32 15.26 -0.87
N SER A 101 -16.04 14.99 -1.96
CA SER A 101 -15.56 15.18 -3.34
C SER A 101 -14.18 14.53 -3.57
N ILE A 102 -13.92 13.39 -2.91
CA ILE A 102 -12.67 12.65 -3.02
C ILE A 102 -12.91 11.43 -3.90
N ARG A 103 -12.06 11.29 -4.91
CA ARG A 103 -11.96 10.07 -5.71
C ARG A 103 -10.53 9.57 -5.68
N CYS A 104 -10.37 8.32 -5.28
CA CYS A 104 -9.09 7.62 -5.29
C CYS A 104 -9.12 6.56 -6.39
N THR A 105 -8.37 6.80 -7.45
CA THR A 105 -8.24 5.87 -8.58
C THR A 105 -7.39 4.66 -8.17
N GLY A 106 -7.60 3.55 -8.87
CA GLY A 106 -6.68 2.43 -8.84
C GLY A 106 -5.42 2.77 -9.63
N SER A 107 -4.40 1.92 -9.51
CA SER A 107 -3.19 2.00 -10.31
C SER A 107 -2.51 0.63 -10.36
N SER A 108 -1.30 0.57 -10.88
CA SER A 108 -0.41 -0.58 -10.77
C SER A 108 0.83 -0.19 -9.99
N ARG A 109 1.46 -1.16 -9.32
CA ARG A 109 2.72 -0.96 -8.61
C ARG A 109 3.60 -2.19 -8.74
N ALA A 110 4.90 -2.00 -8.94
CA ALA A 110 5.87 -3.08 -8.94
C ALA A 110 5.72 -3.94 -7.67
N ALA A 111 5.54 -5.24 -7.84
CA ALA A 111 5.38 -6.18 -6.73
C ALA A 111 6.71 -6.37 -5.99
N PHE A 112 7.80 -6.49 -6.75
CA PHE A 112 9.17 -6.60 -6.23
C PHE A 112 10.06 -5.56 -6.90
N VAL A 113 11.00 -5.05 -6.11
CA VAL A 113 11.97 -4.05 -6.56
C VAL A 113 13.37 -4.63 -6.36
N MET A 114 14.14 -4.67 -7.44
CA MET A 114 15.56 -4.99 -7.37
C MET A 114 16.35 -3.69 -7.16
N PRO A 115 17.07 -3.52 -6.05
CA PRO A 115 17.98 -2.39 -5.89
C PRO A 115 19.11 -2.49 -6.92
N LYS A 116 19.53 -1.34 -7.46
CA LYS A 116 20.67 -1.23 -8.38
C LYS A 116 21.88 -0.68 -7.65
N GLU A 117 23.07 -0.93 -8.20
CA GLU A 117 24.34 -0.33 -7.72
C GLU A 117 24.59 -0.53 -6.22
N ILE A 118 24.33 -1.75 -5.73
CA ILE A 118 24.51 -2.10 -4.33
C ILE A 118 26.00 -2.13 -4.01
N ASN A 119 26.44 -1.24 -3.11
CA ASN A 119 27.79 -1.16 -2.60
C ASN A 119 27.74 -1.05 -1.07
N TYR A 120 28.70 -1.64 -0.37
CA TYR A 120 28.78 -1.53 1.08
C TYR A 120 30.22 -1.33 1.55
N LYS A 121 30.37 -0.68 2.70
CA LYS A 121 31.64 -0.56 3.45
C LYS A 121 31.39 -0.89 4.91
N ILE A 122 32.32 -1.60 5.52
CA ILE A 122 32.29 -1.95 6.94
C ILE A 122 33.45 -1.23 7.61
N ASP A 123 33.14 -0.46 8.66
CA ASP A 123 34.12 0.19 9.51
C ASP A 123 33.78 -0.10 10.97
N GLY A 124 34.51 -1.06 11.55
CA GLY A 124 34.25 -1.58 12.90
C GLY A 124 32.83 -2.12 13.05
N LYS A 125 31.98 -1.40 13.79
CA LYS A 125 30.56 -1.73 14.02
C LYS A 125 29.59 -0.97 13.11
N THR A 126 30.10 -0.14 12.22
CA THR A 126 29.31 0.68 11.30
C THR A 126 29.28 0.04 9.92
N VAL A 127 28.10 0.00 9.30
CA VAL A 127 27.92 -0.43 7.92
C VAL A 127 27.37 0.74 7.12
N GLU A 128 28.12 1.17 6.10
CA GLU A 128 27.65 2.12 5.10
C GLU A 128 27.14 1.36 3.89
N LEU A 129 25.85 1.50 3.55
CA LEU A 129 25.21 0.84 2.42
C LEU A 129 24.75 1.89 1.39
N ARG A 130 25.16 1.74 0.13
CA ARG A 130 24.77 2.60 -1.01
C ARG A 130 24.04 1.76 -2.05
N PHE A 131 22.92 2.24 -2.54
CA PHE A 131 22.09 1.58 -3.54
C PHE A 131 21.13 2.58 -4.18
N VAL A 132 20.62 2.23 -5.36
CA VAL A 132 19.61 3.00 -6.09
C VAL A 132 18.30 2.23 -6.09
N LEU A 133 17.20 2.91 -5.72
CA LEU A 133 15.84 2.38 -5.83
C LEU A 133 15.02 3.18 -6.84
N PRO A 134 14.10 2.52 -7.58
CA PRO A 134 13.12 3.24 -8.39
C PRO A 134 12.19 4.08 -7.52
N LYS A 135 11.64 5.14 -8.12
CA LYS A 135 10.69 6.06 -7.47
C LYS A 135 9.52 5.27 -6.84
N GLY A 136 9.09 5.69 -5.65
CA GLY A 136 7.99 5.02 -4.91
C GLY A 136 8.41 3.78 -4.12
N SER A 137 9.71 3.50 -4.05
CA SER A 137 10.30 2.48 -3.17
C SER A 137 10.79 3.10 -1.87
N TYR A 138 10.82 2.32 -0.80
CA TYR A 138 11.26 2.78 0.52
C TYR A 138 12.58 2.11 0.90
N ALA A 139 13.62 2.90 1.16
CA ALA A 139 14.92 2.40 1.60
C ALA A 139 14.83 1.59 2.90
N THR A 140 13.89 1.94 3.77
CA THR A 140 13.63 1.24 5.03
C THR A 140 13.24 -0.22 4.83
N VAL A 141 12.58 -0.57 3.72
CA VAL A 141 12.24 -1.98 3.40
C VAL A 141 13.52 -2.77 3.12
N LEU A 142 14.44 -2.22 2.33
CA LEU A 142 15.72 -2.89 2.05
C LEU A 142 16.56 -3.03 3.32
N ILE A 143 16.62 -1.98 4.15
CA ILE A 143 17.36 -2.00 5.41
C ILE A 143 16.79 -3.07 6.34
N ARG A 144 15.46 -3.15 6.48
CA ARG A 144 14.78 -4.16 7.29
C ARG A 144 15.17 -5.58 6.84
N GLU A 145 15.12 -5.85 5.54
CA GLU A 145 15.51 -7.17 5.01
C GLU A 145 17.00 -7.48 5.21
N ALA A 146 17.88 -6.48 5.06
CA ALA A 146 19.32 -6.65 5.24
C ALA A 146 19.72 -6.89 6.71
N SER A 147 19.00 -6.25 7.63
CA SER A 147 19.28 -6.31 9.08
C SER A 147 18.48 -7.40 9.80
N LYS A 148 17.40 -7.89 9.19
CA LYS A 148 16.42 -8.84 9.78
C LYS A 148 15.86 -8.38 11.14
N VAL A 149 15.80 -7.07 11.40
CA VAL A 149 15.15 -6.48 12.59
C VAL A 149 13.71 -6.05 12.35
#